data_AF-A0A8S2K7X8-F1
#
_entry.id   AF-A0A8S2K7X8-F1
#
_cell.length_a   1.000
_cell.length_b   1.000
_cell.length_c   1.000
_cell.angle_alpha   90.00
_cell.angle_beta   90.00
_cell.angle_gamma   90.00
#
_symmetry.space_group_name_H-M   'P 1'
#
loop_
_entity.id
_entity.type
_entity.pdbx_description
1 polymer ?
#
loop_
_entity_poly.entity_id
_entity_poly.type
_entity_poly.pdbx_seq_one_letter_code
_entity_poly.pdbx_strand_id
1 'polypeptide(L)'
;MVLDDKSLVEKKSDEKVLRVEDSLKDLSSVNWRTEFNGKRLWPHDQWPERDLVNFPPYKLREAPNPVRWYCVPESWFKFFYEKTGVTGPYMFFYGLLVYGFSKEYIVLWYDFTEYLILAAAVITVVK
;
A
#
# COMPACT_ATOMS: atom_id res chain seq x y z
N MET A 1 -51.72 -37.56 25.47
CA MET A 1 -50.84 -37.63 24.29
C MET A 1 -49.74 -36.59 24.50
N VAL A 2 -48.57 -37.08 24.89
CA VAL A 2 -47.41 -36.30 25.37
C VAL A 2 -46.32 -36.45 24.34
N LEU A 3 -46.33 -35.62 23.30
CA LEU A 3 -45.28 -35.54 22.27
C LEU A 3 -45.39 -34.16 21.60
N ASP A 4 -44.59 -33.16 22.02
CA ASP A 4 -44.06 -32.14 21.09
C ASP A 4 -43.12 -31.10 21.73
N ASP A 5 -43.02 -31.00 23.05
CA ASP A 5 -42.14 -29.98 23.65
C ASP A 5 -40.63 -30.26 23.38
N LYS A 6 -40.26 -31.54 23.21
CA LYS A 6 -38.89 -31.95 22.81
C LYS A 6 -38.57 -31.63 21.35
N SER A 7 -39.56 -31.66 20.44
CA SER A 7 -39.34 -31.42 19.01
C SER A 7 -39.08 -29.94 18.70
N LEU A 8 -39.69 -29.04 19.48
CA LEU A 8 -39.49 -27.59 19.37
C LEU A 8 -38.15 -27.11 19.95
N VAL A 9 -37.63 -27.81 20.97
CA VAL A 9 -36.30 -27.52 21.53
C VAL A 9 -35.19 -27.96 20.58
N GLU A 10 -35.32 -29.13 19.95
CA GLU A 10 -34.39 -29.63 18.93
C GLU A 10 -34.33 -28.69 17.71
N LYS A 11 -35.50 -28.27 17.20
CA LYS A 11 -35.57 -27.32 16.07
C LYS A 11 -34.87 -25.99 16.34
N LYS A 12 -34.86 -25.52 17.59
CA LYS A 12 -34.28 -24.22 17.96
C LYS A 12 -32.77 -24.29 18.22
N SER A 13 -32.25 -25.45 18.60
CA SER A 13 -30.79 -25.68 18.67
C SER A 13 -30.17 -25.81 17.28
N ASP A 14 -30.92 -26.37 16.32
CA ASP A 14 -30.44 -26.61 14.96
C ASP A 14 -30.34 -25.32 14.13
N GLU A 15 -31.17 -24.31 14.42
CA GLU A 15 -31.17 -23.03 13.69
C GLU A 15 -30.05 -22.07 14.16
N LYS A 16 -29.47 -22.29 15.35
CA LYS A 16 -28.52 -21.35 15.98
C LYS A 16 -27.06 -21.78 15.96
N VAL A 17 -26.75 -22.97 15.47
CA VAL A 17 -25.38 -23.41 15.24
C VAL A 17 -25.17 -23.50 13.75
N LEU A 18 -24.94 -22.34 13.12
CA LEU A 18 -24.21 -22.30 11.86
C LEU A 18 -22.87 -22.99 12.12
N ARG A 19 -22.78 -24.27 11.76
CA ARG A 19 -21.58 -25.06 12.02
C ARG A 19 -20.44 -24.44 11.24
N VAL A 20 -19.24 -24.49 11.81
CA VAL A 20 -18.00 -24.17 11.10
C VAL A 20 -17.95 -24.93 9.77
N GLU A 21 -18.47 -26.16 9.73
CA GLU A 21 -18.63 -26.99 8.53
C GLU A 21 -19.51 -26.35 7.43
N ASP A 22 -20.54 -25.59 7.80
CA ASP A 22 -21.40 -24.89 6.85
C ASP A 22 -20.73 -23.61 6.34
N SER A 23 -19.97 -22.91 7.18
CA SER A 23 -19.07 -21.82 6.75
C SER A 23 -17.90 -22.31 5.88
N LEU A 24 -17.41 -23.53 6.11
CA LEU A 24 -16.31 -24.14 5.35
C LEU A 24 -16.74 -24.57 3.95
N LYS A 25 -18.02 -24.89 3.73
CA LYS A 25 -18.55 -25.18 2.39
C LYS A 25 -18.45 -23.94 1.49
N ASP A 26 -18.73 -22.76 2.03
CA ASP A 26 -18.53 -21.49 1.33
C ASP A 26 -17.05 -21.18 1.09
N LEU A 27 -16.17 -21.52 2.04
CA LEU A 27 -14.72 -21.34 1.90
C LEU A 27 -14.08 -22.23 0.83
N SER A 28 -14.73 -23.33 0.44
CA SER A 28 -14.22 -24.18 -0.65
C SER A 28 -14.33 -23.51 -2.04
N SER A 29 -15.21 -22.51 -2.18
CA SER A 29 -15.32 -21.67 -3.38
C SER A 29 -14.26 -20.55 -3.45
N VAL A 30 -13.48 -20.38 -2.38
CA VAL A 30 -12.41 -19.39 -2.30
C VAL A 30 -11.23 -19.87 -3.13
N ASN A 31 -11.27 -19.55 -4.42
CA ASN A 31 -10.04 -19.41 -5.19
C ASN A 31 -9.13 -18.44 -4.42
N TRP A 32 -7.83 -18.73 -4.40
CA TRP A 32 -6.77 -17.88 -3.82
C TRP A 32 -6.74 -16.43 -4.36
N ARG A 33 -7.64 -16.11 -5.31
CA ARG A 33 -8.04 -14.78 -5.76
C ARG A 33 -9.42 -14.45 -5.16
N THR A 34 -9.40 -13.93 -3.93
CA THR A 34 -10.54 -13.83 -3.01
C THR A 34 -11.43 -12.61 -3.31
N GLU A 35 -12.61 -12.86 -3.88
CA GLU A 35 -13.70 -11.88 -4.00
C GLU A 35 -14.89 -12.34 -3.15
N PHE A 36 -15.12 -11.69 -2.00
CA PHE A 36 -16.35 -11.86 -1.21
C PHE A 36 -17.27 -10.67 -1.51
N ASN A 37 -18.48 -10.94 -2.00
CA ASN A 37 -19.47 -9.90 -2.34
C ASN A 37 -18.89 -8.79 -3.26
N GLY A 38 -18.10 -9.18 -4.26
CA GLY A 38 -17.48 -8.27 -5.24
C GLY A 38 -16.43 -7.30 -4.66
N LYS A 39 -16.03 -7.46 -3.39
CA LYS A 39 -15.02 -6.61 -2.74
C LYS A 39 -13.74 -7.40 -2.51
N ARG A 40 -12.61 -6.79 -2.88
CA ARG A 40 -11.27 -7.33 -2.57
C ARG A 40 -10.95 -7.06 -1.10
N LEU A 41 -11.00 -8.11 -0.29
CA LEU A 41 -10.69 -8.09 1.15
C LEU A 41 -9.44 -8.93 1.41
N TRP A 42 -8.60 -8.55 2.39
CA TRP A 42 -7.44 -9.36 2.79
C TRP A 42 -7.91 -10.70 3.37
N PRO A 43 -7.07 -11.76 3.39
CA PRO A 43 -7.45 -13.07 3.93
C PRO A 43 -8.06 -13.01 5.33
N HIS A 44 -7.55 -12.10 6.17
CA HIS A 44 -8.06 -11.92 7.53
C HIS A 44 -9.32 -11.06 7.66
N ASP A 45 -9.72 -10.35 6.61
CA ASP A 45 -10.92 -9.50 6.60
C ASP A 45 -12.18 -10.28 6.19
N GLN A 46 -12.03 -11.56 5.85
CA GLN A 46 -13.08 -12.43 5.31
C GLN A 46 -13.91 -13.11 6.40
N TRP A 47 -13.45 -13.08 7.66
CA TRP A 47 -14.15 -13.74 8.77
C TRP A 47 -15.46 -13.04 9.14
N PRO A 48 -16.55 -13.80 9.37
CA PRO A 48 -17.85 -13.22 9.75
C PRO A 48 -17.81 -12.41 11.05
N GLU A 49 -16.89 -12.74 11.98
CA GLU A 49 -16.76 -12.03 13.26
C GLU A 49 -16.00 -10.70 13.14
N ARG A 50 -15.38 -10.41 11.99
CA ARG A 50 -14.51 -9.24 11.81
C ARG A 50 -15.34 -7.97 11.58
N ASP A 51 -15.29 -7.06 12.54
CA ASP A 51 -16.03 -5.78 12.48
C ASP A 51 -15.38 -4.78 11.51
N LEU A 52 -15.93 -4.69 10.29
CA LEU A 52 -15.54 -3.73 9.23
C LEU A 52 -16.03 -2.30 9.46
N VAL A 53 -16.99 -2.10 10.36
CA VAL A 53 -17.61 -0.79 10.57
C VAL A 53 -16.77 0.04 11.53
N ASN A 54 -16.39 -0.52 12.68
CA ASN A 54 -15.53 0.18 13.65
C ASN A 54 -14.05 0.14 13.26
N PHE A 55 -13.60 -0.93 12.59
CA PHE A 55 -12.20 -1.15 12.24
C PHE A 55 -12.04 -1.32 10.72
N PRO A 56 -12.17 -0.25 9.92
CA PRO A 56 -12.04 -0.36 8.48
C PRO A 56 -10.66 -0.93 8.08
N PRO A 57 -10.57 -1.68 6.98
CA PRO A 57 -9.31 -2.24 6.52
C PRO A 57 -8.38 -1.10 6.10
N TYR A 58 -7.08 -1.32 6.24
CA TYR A 58 -6.07 -0.38 5.76
C TYR A 58 -6.28 -0.13 4.25
N LYS A 59 -6.58 1.12 3.90
CA LYS A 59 -6.67 1.55 2.50
C LYS A 59 -5.30 2.00 2.04
N LEU A 60 -4.76 1.31 1.03
CA LEU A 60 -3.63 1.81 0.25
C LEU A 60 -4.05 3.12 -0.44
N ARG A 61 -3.14 4.09 -0.53
CA ARG A 61 -3.39 5.28 -1.36
C ARG A 61 -3.56 4.84 -2.81
N GLU A 62 -4.60 5.35 -3.46
CA GLU A 62 -4.91 5.06 -4.87
C GLU A 62 -3.85 5.63 -5.81
N ALA A 63 -3.29 6.80 -5.47
CA ALA A 63 -2.23 7.45 -6.22
C ALA A 63 -0.97 7.60 -5.36
N PRO A 64 0.22 7.43 -5.95
CA PRO A 64 1.47 7.76 -5.28
C PRO A 64 1.53 9.27 -5.00
N ASN A 65 2.33 9.64 -4.00
CA ASN A 65 2.61 11.05 -3.75
C ASN A 65 3.30 11.66 -4.97
N PRO A 66 3.03 12.94 -5.28
CA PRO A 66 3.72 13.61 -6.38
C PRO A 66 5.22 13.71 -6.07
N VAL A 67 6.03 13.29 -7.04
CA VAL A 67 7.49 13.31 -7.00
C VAL A 67 8.00 14.11 -8.20
N ARG A 68 9.00 14.97 -7.97
CA ARG A 68 9.76 15.65 -9.01
C ARG A 68 11.10 14.94 -9.23
N TRP A 69 11.56 14.92 -10.49
CA TRP A 69 12.82 14.30 -10.90
C TRP A 69 12.97 12.82 -10.49
N TYR A 70 11.87 12.08 -10.45
CA TYR A 70 11.81 10.65 -10.09
C TYR A 70 12.25 10.28 -8.66
N CYS A 71 12.98 11.15 -7.93
CA CYS A 71 13.47 10.86 -6.57
C CYS A 71 13.05 11.87 -5.48
N VAL A 72 12.78 13.13 -5.82
CA VAL A 72 12.53 14.18 -4.80
C VAL A 72 11.03 14.39 -4.61
N PRO A 73 10.46 14.15 -3.41
CA PRO A 73 9.03 14.33 -3.17
C PRO A 73 8.65 15.82 -3.20
N GLU A 74 7.42 16.13 -3.66
CA GLU A 74 6.95 17.51 -3.74
C GLU A 74 6.82 18.19 -2.36
N SER A 75 6.72 17.41 -1.29
CA SER A 75 6.73 17.93 0.09
C SER A 75 7.99 18.74 0.41
N TRP A 76 9.15 18.37 -0.15
CA TRP A 76 10.38 19.13 0.04
C TRP A 76 10.32 20.48 -0.69
N PHE A 77 9.82 20.49 -1.93
CA PHE A 77 9.62 21.74 -2.68
C PHE A 77 8.64 22.67 -1.98
N LYS A 78 7.56 22.13 -1.39
CA LYS A 78 6.59 22.91 -0.62
C LYS A 78 7.22 23.58 0.61
N PHE A 79 8.11 22.89 1.32
CA PHE A 79 8.83 23.45 2.47
C PHE A 79 9.67 24.68 2.09
N PHE A 80 10.43 24.60 1.00
CA PHE A 80 11.24 25.73 0.53
C PHE A 80 10.42 26.86 -0.10
N TYR A 81 9.26 26.54 -0.69
CA TYR A 81 8.44 27.50 -1.41
C TYR A 81 8.04 28.71 -0.54
N GLU A 82 7.75 28.48 0.73
CA GLU A 82 7.37 29.54 1.69
C GLU A 82 8.48 30.57 1.95
N LYS A 83 9.75 30.23 1.71
CA LYS A 83 10.91 31.07 2.03
C LYS A 83 11.66 31.57 0.81
N THR A 84 11.86 30.70 -0.18
CA THR A 84 12.76 30.93 -1.31
C THR A 84 12.07 30.78 -2.67
N GLY A 85 10.74 30.58 -2.67
CA GLY A 85 9.93 30.47 -3.88
C GLY A 85 10.20 29.20 -4.69
N VAL A 86 9.86 29.23 -5.99
CA VAL A 86 10.03 28.07 -6.88
C VAL A 86 11.51 27.72 -7.07
N THR A 87 12.39 28.71 -7.15
CA THR A 87 13.81 28.54 -7.51
C THR A 87 14.68 28.05 -6.35
N GLY A 88 14.23 28.24 -5.12
CA GLY A 88 14.95 27.87 -3.90
C GLY A 88 15.47 26.43 -3.86
N PRO A 89 14.61 25.41 -4.00
CA PRO A 89 15.01 24.01 -4.05
C PRO A 89 16.09 23.72 -5.08
N TYR A 90 15.94 24.28 -6.29
CA TYR A 90 16.87 24.07 -7.39
C TYR A 90 18.26 24.62 -7.06
N MET A 91 18.31 25.83 -6.51
CA MET A 91 19.57 26.46 -6.10
C MET A 91 20.19 25.75 -4.89
N PHE A 92 19.38 25.22 -3.97
CA PHE A 92 19.88 24.43 -2.84
C PHE A 92 20.57 23.14 -3.30
N PHE A 93 19.93 22.35 -4.16
CA PHE A 93 20.53 21.12 -4.69
C PHE A 93 21.76 21.41 -5.55
N TYR A 94 21.71 22.45 -6.39
CA TYR A 94 22.87 22.87 -7.18
C TYR A 94 24.04 23.28 -6.28
N GLY A 95 23.78 24.10 -5.25
CA GLY A 95 24.79 24.51 -4.28
C GLY A 95 25.38 23.34 -3.51
N LEU A 96 24.55 22.38 -3.08
CA LEU A 96 25.00 21.17 -2.39
C LEU A 96 25.90 20.29 -3.27
N LEU A 97 25.56 20.18 -4.55
CA LEU A 97 26.33 19.41 -5.53
C LEU A 97 27.70 20.07 -5.80
N VAL A 98 27.72 21.38 -6.08
CA VAL A 98 28.96 22.15 -6.29
C VAL A 98 29.83 22.13 -5.04
N TYR A 99 29.23 22.24 -3.85
CA TYR A 99 29.95 22.10 -2.59
C TYR A 99 30.57 20.70 -2.43
N GLY A 100 29.83 19.64 -2.77
CA GLY A 100 30.31 18.26 -2.75
C GLY A 100 31.52 18.03 -3.67
N PHE A 101 31.51 18.61 -4.87
CA PHE A 101 32.67 18.60 -5.76
C PHE A 101 33.85 19.42 -5.21
N SER A 102 33.59 20.63 -4.72
CA SER A 102 34.64 21.51 -4.18
C SER A 102 35.33 20.93 -2.94
N LYS A 103 34.62 20.10 -2.17
CA LYS A 103 35.15 19.44 -0.96
C LYS A 103 35.60 18.01 -1.19
N GLU A 104 35.61 17.54 -2.45
CA GLU A 104 35.99 16.17 -2.80
C GLU A 104 35.17 15.11 -2.05
N TYR A 105 33.97 15.46 -1.57
CA TYR A 105 33.01 14.46 -1.09
C TYR A 105 32.49 13.61 -2.25
N ILE A 106 32.45 14.19 -3.44
CA ILE A 106 32.21 13.49 -4.70
C ILE A 106 33.50 13.59 -5.51
N VAL A 107 34.29 12.52 -5.49
CA VAL A 107 35.52 12.43 -6.28
C VAL A 107 35.21 11.80 -7.64
N LEU A 108 35.62 12.47 -8.70
CA LEU A 108 35.45 12.00 -10.08
C LEU A 108 36.54 10.97 -10.42
N TRP A 109 36.31 9.71 -10.06
CA TRP A 109 37.12 8.58 -10.48
C TRP A 109 36.72 8.07 -11.87
N TYR A 110 37.47 7.10 -12.40
CA TYR A 110 37.19 6.46 -13.70
C TYR A 110 35.76 5.89 -13.76
N ASP A 111 35.33 5.21 -12.70
CA ASP A 111 34.01 4.57 -12.57
C ASP A 111 32.85 5.58 -12.61
N PHE A 112 33.10 6.88 -12.40
CA PHE A 112 32.06 7.90 -12.45
C PHE A 112 31.37 7.96 -13.81
N THR A 113 32.12 7.71 -14.88
CA THR A 113 31.59 7.69 -16.24
C THR A 113 30.64 6.52 -16.47
N GLU A 114 30.92 5.36 -15.88
CA GLU A 114 30.05 4.18 -15.93
C GLU A 114 28.70 4.45 -15.23
N TYR A 115 28.73 5.09 -14.04
CA TYR A 115 27.52 5.47 -13.32
C TYR A 115 26.64 6.46 -14.08
N LEU A 116 27.24 7.44 -14.77
CA LEU A 116 26.48 8.41 -15.59
C LEU A 116 25.77 7.74 -16.75
N ILE A 117 26.45 6.82 -17.45
CA ILE A 117 25.86 6.09 -18.58
C ILE A 117 24.71 5.20 -18.09
N LEU A 118 24.89 4.50 -16.96
CA LEU A 118 23.84 3.69 -16.36
C LEU A 118 22.62 4.53 -15.96
N ALA A 119 22.83 5.69 -15.33
CA ALA A 119 21.75 6.61 -14.98
C ALA A 119 21.00 7.11 -16.22
N ALA A 120 21.70 7.49 -17.28
CA ALA A 120 21.09 7.91 -18.54
C ALA A 120 20.27 6.78 -19.18
N ALA A 121 20.80 5.56 -19.20
CA ALA A 121 20.11 4.38 -19.73
C ALA A 121 18.80 4.11 -18.96
N VAL A 122 18.83 4.15 -17.63
CA VAL A 122 17.62 3.99 -16.80
C VAL A 122 16.57 5.05 -17.13
N ILE A 123 16.96 6.31 -17.28
CA ILE A 123 16.04 7.41 -17.64
C ILE A 123 15.42 7.16 -19.02
N THR A 124 16.20 6.69 -20.00
CA THR A 124 15.67 6.37 -21.33
C THR A 124 14.72 5.17 -21.35
N VAL A 125 14.86 4.23 -20.43
CA VAL A 125 13.99 3.04 -20.33
C VAL A 125 12.68 3.36 -19.61
N VAL A 126 12.71 4.22 -18.61
CA VAL A 126 11.52 4.65 -17.85
C VAL A 126 10.62 5.59 -18.66
N LYS A 127 11.18 6.25 -19.66
CA LYS A 127 10.50 7.26 -20.49
C LYS A 127 9.85 6.64 -21.72
#